data_AF-D2VXQ3-F1
#
_entry.id   AF-D2VXQ3-F1
#
_cell.length_a   1.000
_cell.length_b   1.000
_cell.length_c   1.000
_cell.angle_alpha   90.00
_cell.angle_beta   90.00
_cell.angle_gamma   90.00
#
_symmetry.space_group_name_H-M   'P 1'
#
loop_
_entity.id
_entity.type
_entity.pdbx_description
1 polymer ?
#
loop_
_entity_poly.entity_id
_entity_poly.type
_entity_poly.pdbx_seq_one_letter_code
_entity_poly.pdbx_strand_id
1 'polypeptide(L)'
;MHVQALLNTPVTIKNVNSGKYLNISSDFSNNGAYFQLWENPSVSRSQFVLIKSSDTGNNQNDLIVLIKCEASGKYVCADNGYMNEGVSIIQWDNPAWKNYQWIVKKCDHNSVSLINLNSQLYLGVKSDEKSNYSSIVQVNGHYSSVQWLIEKVFQPSTQSQQLIVSLPSYWKNNTFLSFTSRYYVIDVSQYLKDIVQEIMNSTCNTRTLGSGRDQIQKAFYSKLIVSSVHRVENYSLFSSFAARVNHLQSYQDPPNYIQVKTEEIPKSSTAFEWMKNSGLNSDMNEKYLWHGTKPEYVQAITEHGSDERVASLSGLFGAGIYFAEYCSKSDQYCTPDSNNEFTILLCRVVLGKQTYFTPNGMTNKKTPRN
;
A
#
# COMPACT_ATOMS: atom_id res chain seq x y z
N MET A 1 24.07 -9.20 -0.65
CA MET A 1 22.86 -9.06 -1.46
C MET A 1 21.61 -9.03 -0.58
N HIS A 2 21.26 -10.09 0.18
CA HIS A 2 20.01 -10.10 0.98
C HIS A 2 19.89 -8.97 2.04
N VAL A 3 20.79 -8.87 3.03
CA VAL A 3 20.69 -7.84 4.09
C VAL A 3 20.82 -6.41 3.57
N GLN A 4 21.63 -6.20 2.52
CA GLN A 4 21.84 -4.87 1.95
C GLN A 4 20.55 -4.30 1.31
N ALA A 5 19.69 -5.17 0.79
CA ALA A 5 18.37 -4.79 0.28
C ALA A 5 17.33 -4.49 1.38
N LEU A 6 17.65 -4.83 2.63
CA LEU A 6 16.77 -4.61 3.80
C LEU A 6 17.17 -3.38 4.61
N LEU A 7 18.26 -2.70 4.27
CA LEU A 7 18.70 -1.47 4.94
C LEU A 7 17.59 -0.41 4.88
N ASN A 8 17.44 0.34 5.96
CA ASN A 8 16.44 1.40 6.11
C ASN A 8 14.99 0.93 5.97
N THR A 9 14.71 -0.37 6.15
CA THR A 9 13.35 -0.92 6.20
C THR A 9 13.13 -1.67 7.52
N PRO A 10 11.88 -1.74 8.03
CA PRO A 10 11.58 -2.54 9.21
C PRO A 10 11.85 -4.03 8.97
N VAL A 11 12.64 -4.63 9.86
CA VAL A 11 12.99 -6.05 9.87
C VAL A 11 12.73 -6.69 11.24
N THR A 12 12.52 -8.00 11.23
CA THR A 12 12.64 -8.87 12.39
C THR A 12 13.96 -9.62 12.34
N ILE A 13 14.57 -9.86 13.50
CA ILE A 13 15.84 -10.59 13.64
C ILE A 13 15.54 -11.89 14.38
N LYS A 14 15.41 -13.00 13.64
CA LYS A 14 15.01 -14.31 14.15
C LYS A 14 16.23 -15.18 14.41
N ASN A 15 16.36 -15.69 15.62
CA ASN A 15 17.39 -16.63 16.00
C ASN A 15 17.15 -18.00 15.33
N VAL A 16 18.14 -18.52 14.61
CA VAL A 16 18.01 -19.81 13.89
C VAL A 16 17.85 -20.98 14.88
N ASN A 17 18.60 -20.98 15.98
CA ASN A 17 18.63 -22.10 16.94
C ASN A 17 17.32 -22.28 17.74
N SER A 18 16.69 -21.17 18.13
CA SER A 18 15.45 -21.17 18.93
C SER A 18 14.18 -20.95 18.11
N GLY A 19 14.30 -20.39 16.90
CA GLY A 19 13.14 -19.97 16.09
C GLY A 19 12.44 -18.71 16.62
N LYS A 20 12.99 -18.04 17.65
CA LYS A 20 12.42 -16.86 18.31
C LYS A 20 13.12 -15.58 17.87
N TYR A 21 12.57 -14.44 18.25
CA TYR A 21 12.99 -13.12 17.78
C TYR A 21 13.76 -12.35 18.85
N LEU A 22 14.72 -11.55 18.39
CA LEU A 22 15.32 -10.49 19.19
C LEU A 22 14.22 -9.52 19.62
N ASN A 23 14.13 -9.24 20.91
CA ASN A 23 13.09 -8.38 21.46
C ASN A 23 13.60 -7.60 22.66
N ILE A 24 13.25 -6.33 22.74
CA ILE A 24 13.57 -5.54 23.93
C ILE A 24 12.63 -5.88 25.10
N SER A 25 13.16 -6.00 26.32
CA SER A 25 12.43 -6.26 27.58
C SER A 25 11.41 -5.16 27.95
N SER A 26 10.64 -5.35 29.03
CA SER A 26 9.47 -4.51 29.37
C SER A 26 9.77 -3.03 29.54
N ASP A 27 11.00 -2.67 29.93
CA ASP A 27 11.41 -1.29 30.19
C ASP A 27 11.95 -0.61 28.92
N PHE A 28 11.33 -0.91 27.78
CA PHE A 28 11.83 -0.59 26.44
C PHE A 28 11.99 0.91 26.13
N SER A 29 11.51 1.82 26.97
CA SER A 29 11.76 3.26 26.82
C SER A 29 13.13 3.68 27.37
N ASN A 30 13.73 2.89 28.26
CA ASN A 30 14.88 3.32 29.06
C ASN A 30 16.22 2.95 28.42
N ASN A 31 17.21 3.81 28.60
CA ASN A 31 18.61 3.46 28.37
C ASN A 31 19.01 2.32 29.33
N GLY A 32 19.69 1.30 28.83
CA GLY A 32 20.08 0.12 29.62
C GLY A 32 19.07 -1.03 29.60
N ALA A 33 17.92 -0.87 28.94
CA ALA A 33 16.96 -1.97 28.81
C ALA A 33 17.56 -3.14 28.01
N TYR A 34 17.46 -4.33 28.57
CA TYR A 34 18.06 -5.55 28.03
C TYR A 34 17.25 -6.15 26.87
N PHE A 35 17.94 -6.88 26.00
CA PHE A 35 17.31 -7.71 24.97
C PHE A 35 17.13 -9.16 25.43
N GLN A 36 16.05 -9.78 24.97
CA GLN A 36 15.65 -11.14 25.29
C GLN A 36 15.11 -11.87 24.04
N LEU A 37 15.03 -13.20 24.10
CA LEU A 37 14.24 -13.97 23.14
C LEU A 37 12.74 -13.81 23.40
N TRP A 38 11.99 -13.66 22.32
CA TRP A 38 10.53 -13.55 22.36
C TRP A 38 9.88 -14.19 21.14
N GLU A 39 8.68 -14.73 21.32
CA GLU A 39 7.97 -15.47 20.28
C GLU A 39 7.14 -14.60 19.33
N ASN A 40 6.79 -13.37 19.72
CA ASN A 40 5.90 -12.51 18.93
C ASN A 40 6.69 -11.44 18.14
N PRO A 41 6.90 -11.61 16.83
CA PRO A 41 7.62 -10.64 15.98
C PRO A 41 6.80 -9.39 15.62
N SER A 42 5.49 -9.39 15.89
CA SER A 42 4.56 -8.37 15.39
C SER A 42 4.51 -7.12 16.25
N VAL A 43 5.05 -7.16 17.48
CA VAL A 43 5.17 -5.99 18.34
C VAL A 43 6.37 -5.15 17.92
N SER A 44 6.26 -3.81 18.00
CA SER A 44 7.35 -2.88 17.64
C SER A 44 8.64 -3.11 18.43
N ARG A 45 8.56 -3.76 19.60
CA ARG A 45 9.70 -4.18 20.43
C ARG A 45 10.55 -5.31 19.84
N SER A 46 10.02 -6.03 18.85
CA SER A 46 10.70 -7.09 18.10
C SER A 46 11.05 -6.65 16.67
N GLN A 47 10.93 -5.35 16.37
CA GLN A 47 11.13 -4.78 15.04
C GLN A 47 12.26 -3.76 15.07
N PHE A 48 13.10 -3.80 14.03
CA PHE A 48 14.33 -3.04 13.95
C PHE A 48 14.53 -2.43 12.57
N VAL A 49 15.34 -1.39 12.49
CA VAL A 49 15.84 -0.84 11.24
C VAL A 49 17.36 -0.94 11.24
N LEU A 50 17.90 -1.57 10.20
CA LEU A 50 19.34 -1.64 9.97
C LEU A 50 19.80 -0.40 9.20
N ILE A 51 20.69 0.37 9.80
CA ILE A 51 21.25 1.59 9.21
C ILE A 51 22.72 1.33 8.92
N LYS A 52 23.17 1.61 7.70
CA LYS A 52 24.59 1.45 7.35
C LYS A 52 25.46 2.39 8.20
N SER A 53 26.49 1.87 8.85
CA SER A 53 27.47 2.68 9.58
C SER A 53 28.41 3.41 8.62
N SER A 54 28.94 4.55 9.07
CA SER A 54 30.04 5.26 8.40
C SER A 54 31.41 4.63 8.65
N ASP A 55 31.55 3.81 9.69
CA ASP A 55 32.79 3.07 9.94
C ASP A 55 33.05 2.02 8.86
N THR A 56 34.31 1.85 8.51
CA THR A 56 34.78 0.84 7.54
C THR A 56 35.42 -0.37 8.21
N GLY A 57 35.52 -0.37 9.56
CA GLY A 57 36.17 -1.42 10.33
C GLY A 57 37.61 -1.71 9.87
N ASN A 58 38.07 -2.95 10.09
CA ASN A 58 39.39 -3.40 9.67
C ASN A 58 39.40 -3.94 8.23
N ASN A 59 38.24 -4.29 7.68
CA ASN A 59 38.08 -4.83 6.34
C ASN A 59 37.04 -4.01 5.57
N GLN A 60 37.47 -3.30 4.53
CA GLN A 60 36.62 -2.37 3.78
C GLN A 60 35.42 -3.03 3.07
N ASN A 61 35.43 -4.35 2.92
CA ASN A 61 34.32 -5.09 2.30
C ASN A 61 33.22 -5.50 3.28
N ASP A 62 33.43 -5.30 4.58
CA ASP A 62 32.45 -5.70 5.60
C ASP A 62 31.27 -4.71 5.62
N LEU A 63 30.05 -5.25 5.65
CA LEU A 63 28.85 -4.45 5.89
C LEU A 63 28.73 -4.21 7.39
N ILE A 64 28.90 -2.96 7.83
CA ILE A 64 28.74 -2.55 9.22
C ILE A 64 27.40 -1.81 9.37
N VAL A 65 26.62 -2.20 10.37
CA VAL A 65 25.29 -1.63 10.62
C VAL A 65 25.12 -1.19 12.07
N LEU A 66 24.27 -0.18 12.25
CA LEU A 66 23.57 0.12 13.48
C LEU A 66 22.21 -0.62 13.44
N ILE A 67 21.77 -1.12 14.58
CA ILE A 67 20.47 -1.79 14.71
C ILE A 67 19.59 -0.91 15.59
N LYS A 68 18.63 -0.20 15.00
CA LYS A 68 17.73 0.71 15.71
C LYS A 68 16.42 -0.01 16.04
N CYS A 69 15.96 0.02 17.29
CA CYS A 69 14.67 -0.52 17.69
C CYS A 69 13.54 0.45 17.33
N GLU A 70 12.48 -0.05 16.69
CA GLU A 70 11.33 0.78 16.27
C GLU A 70 10.55 1.33 17.45
N ALA A 71 10.37 0.55 18.53
CA ALA A 71 9.59 0.96 19.69
C ALA A 71 10.21 2.14 20.48
N SER A 72 11.53 2.23 20.53
CA SER A 72 12.25 3.17 21.40
C SER A 72 13.04 4.24 20.65
N GLY A 73 13.31 4.01 19.37
CA GLY A 73 14.23 4.81 18.56
C GLY A 73 15.72 4.68 18.95
N LYS A 74 16.05 3.78 19.88
CA LYS A 74 17.41 3.57 20.41
C LYS A 74 18.11 2.40 19.71
N TYR A 75 19.40 2.24 19.98
CA TYR A 75 20.27 1.34 19.25
C TYR A 75 20.73 0.15 20.11
N VAL A 76 20.78 -1.04 19.51
CA VAL A 76 21.32 -2.26 20.11
C VAL A 76 22.84 -2.12 20.29
N CYS A 77 23.33 -2.28 21.52
CA CYS A 77 24.75 -2.18 21.84
C CYS A 77 25.18 -3.18 22.93
N ALA A 78 26.48 -3.50 22.93
CA ALA A 78 27.09 -4.22 24.04
C ALA A 78 27.28 -3.27 25.23
N ASP A 79 26.85 -3.70 26.42
CA ASP A 79 26.82 -2.86 27.61
C ASP A 79 28.21 -2.30 27.98
N ASN A 80 28.26 -0.99 28.24
CA ASN A 80 29.45 -0.22 28.63
C ASN A 80 30.70 -0.44 27.76
N GLY A 81 30.54 -0.96 26.53
CA GLY A 81 31.66 -1.31 25.67
C GLY A 81 32.55 -2.43 26.21
N TYR A 82 32.09 -3.18 27.22
CA TYR A 82 32.83 -4.32 27.74
C TYR A 82 33.03 -5.37 26.65
N MET A 83 34.19 -6.03 26.67
CA MET A 83 34.64 -6.95 25.60
C MET A 83 34.63 -8.42 26.01
N ASN A 84 34.12 -8.72 27.20
CA ASN A 84 34.08 -10.09 27.73
C ASN A 84 32.84 -10.84 27.22
N GLU A 85 32.97 -12.16 27.07
CA GLU A 85 31.83 -13.05 26.84
C GLU A 85 30.82 -12.97 28.00
N GLY A 86 29.52 -13.04 27.66
CA GLY A 86 28.42 -12.97 28.62
C GLY A 86 27.95 -11.56 28.97
N VAL A 87 28.62 -10.51 28.47
CA VAL A 87 28.15 -9.12 28.61
C VAL A 87 26.80 -8.98 27.92
N SER A 88 25.87 -8.34 28.62
CA SER A 88 24.52 -8.11 28.16
C SER A 88 24.46 -7.21 26.94
N ILE A 89 23.49 -7.51 26.08
CA ILE A 89 23.10 -6.61 25.00
C ILE A 89 21.93 -5.77 25.47
N ILE A 90 22.11 -4.46 25.38
CA ILE A 90 21.17 -3.44 25.85
C ILE A 90 20.83 -2.49 24.71
N GLN A 91 19.91 -1.57 24.96
CA GLN A 91 19.73 -0.39 24.11
C GLN A 91 20.28 0.88 24.75
N TRP A 92 20.69 1.82 23.90
CA TRP A 92 21.07 3.17 24.32
C TRP A 92 21.00 4.16 23.14
N ASP A 93 21.18 5.46 23.41
CA ASP A 93 20.99 6.57 22.46
C ASP A 93 22.28 7.13 21.82
N ASN A 94 23.45 6.50 21.99
CA ASN A 94 24.73 7.02 21.47
C ASN A 94 25.38 6.12 20.39
N PRO A 95 24.91 6.17 19.12
CA PRO A 95 25.35 5.24 18.07
C PRO A 95 26.79 5.43 17.57
N ALA A 96 27.51 6.48 18.02
CA ALA A 96 28.83 6.81 17.50
C ALA A 96 29.94 5.84 17.95
N TRP A 97 29.75 5.11 19.05
CA TRP A 97 30.78 4.23 19.59
C TRP A 97 30.75 2.84 18.97
N LYS A 98 31.93 2.19 18.89
CA LYS A 98 32.08 0.89 18.22
C LYS A 98 31.24 -0.23 18.84
N ASN A 99 30.88 -0.14 20.12
CA ASN A 99 30.04 -1.14 20.80
C ASN A 99 28.56 -1.12 20.35
N TYR A 100 28.14 -0.13 19.55
CA TYR A 100 26.81 -0.04 18.92
C TYR A 100 26.77 -0.63 17.50
N GLN A 101 27.94 -0.94 16.96
CA GLN A 101 28.11 -1.24 15.55
C GLN A 101 28.36 -2.72 15.35
N TRP A 102 27.69 -3.28 14.35
CA TRP A 102 27.64 -4.72 14.13
C TRP A 102 28.09 -5.03 12.71
N ILE A 103 29.15 -5.82 12.58
CA ILE A 103 29.59 -6.40 11.32
C ILE A 103 28.60 -7.50 10.96
N VAL A 104 28.05 -7.44 9.75
CA VAL A 104 27.14 -8.44 9.20
C VAL A 104 27.95 -9.46 8.41
N LYS A 105 28.18 -10.64 8.99
CA LYS A 105 28.88 -11.75 8.33
C LYS A 105 27.88 -12.78 7.83
N LYS A 106 27.94 -13.12 6.54
CA LYS A 106 27.06 -14.17 5.97
C LYS A 106 27.46 -15.55 6.50
N CYS A 107 26.45 -16.36 6.74
CA CYS A 107 26.55 -17.78 7.06
C CYS A 107 25.81 -18.59 5.98
N ASP A 108 25.68 -19.90 6.18
CA ASP A 108 24.93 -20.78 5.28
C ASP A 108 23.43 -20.51 5.31
N HIS A 109 22.70 -20.96 4.27
CA HIS A 109 21.22 -20.96 4.23
C HIS A 109 20.54 -19.60 4.55
N ASN A 110 21.07 -18.50 4.02
CA ASN A 110 20.55 -17.13 4.19
C ASN A 110 20.63 -16.56 5.62
N SER A 111 21.26 -17.24 6.57
CA SER A 111 21.51 -16.68 7.91
C SER A 111 22.75 -15.78 7.92
N VAL A 112 22.85 -14.97 8.97
CA VAL A 112 23.99 -14.09 9.24
C VAL A 112 24.40 -14.17 10.70
N SER A 113 25.65 -13.84 10.97
CA SER A 113 26.14 -13.49 12.29
C SER A 113 26.33 -11.98 12.40
N LEU A 114 25.95 -11.43 13.55
CA LEU A 114 26.14 -10.03 13.90
C LEU A 114 27.30 -9.96 14.89
N ILE A 115 28.43 -9.39 14.48
CA ILE A 115 29.67 -9.36 15.26
C ILE A 115 29.89 -7.93 15.75
N ASN A 116 30.02 -7.74 17.06
CA ASN A 116 30.24 -6.43 17.63
C ASN A 116 31.60 -5.88 17.17
N LEU A 117 31.61 -4.68 16.59
CA LEU A 117 32.81 -4.08 16.03
C LEU A 117 33.90 -3.82 17.08
N ASN A 118 33.50 -3.58 18.34
CA ASN A 118 34.43 -3.36 19.44
C ASN A 118 35.05 -4.66 19.96
N SER A 119 34.22 -5.61 20.39
CA SER A 119 34.67 -6.83 21.08
C SER A 119 35.05 -7.98 20.16
N GLN A 120 34.63 -7.95 18.89
CA GLN A 120 34.71 -9.08 17.95
C GLN A 120 33.93 -10.34 18.41
N LEU A 121 33.06 -10.19 19.42
CA LEU A 121 32.13 -11.22 19.87
C LEU A 121 30.80 -11.15 19.13
N TYR A 122 30.05 -12.24 19.16
CA TYR A 122 28.85 -12.45 18.38
C TYR A 122 27.61 -12.12 19.20
N LEU A 123 26.62 -11.48 18.58
CA LEU A 123 25.27 -11.41 19.12
C LEU A 123 24.72 -12.84 19.26
N GLY A 124 24.44 -13.28 20.47
CA GLY A 124 23.95 -14.62 20.74
C GLY A 124 23.00 -14.67 21.94
N VAL A 125 22.61 -15.89 22.29
CA VAL A 125 21.73 -16.16 23.43
C VAL A 125 22.55 -16.83 24.51
N LYS A 126 22.39 -16.39 25.76
CA LYS A 126 23.13 -16.96 26.90
C LYS A 126 22.93 -18.48 26.93
N SER A 127 24.04 -19.22 26.95
CA SER A 127 24.05 -20.69 27.06
C SER A 127 23.22 -21.43 25.99
N ASP A 128 23.05 -20.84 24.79
CA ASP A 128 22.22 -21.41 23.71
C ASP A 128 20.76 -21.71 24.11
N GLU A 129 20.26 -21.02 25.14
CA GLU A 129 18.89 -21.18 25.60
C GLU A 129 17.88 -20.86 24.48
N LYS A 130 16.71 -21.50 24.56
CA LYS A 130 15.65 -21.38 23.55
C LYS A 130 14.34 -20.84 24.12
N SER A 131 14.30 -20.57 25.42
CA SER A 131 13.08 -20.16 26.12
C SER A 131 12.75 -18.69 25.86
N ASN A 132 11.49 -18.30 26.05
CA ASN A 132 11.18 -16.88 26.13
C ASN A 132 11.92 -16.29 27.33
N TYR A 133 12.25 -15.00 27.28
CA TYR A 133 13.01 -14.28 28.31
C TYR A 133 14.50 -14.66 28.43
N SER A 134 14.99 -15.63 27.66
CA SER A 134 16.43 -15.93 27.60
C SER A 134 17.22 -14.70 27.15
N SER A 135 18.28 -14.39 27.88
CA SER A 135 19.03 -13.14 27.73
C SER A 135 19.87 -13.13 26.44
N ILE A 136 19.87 -11.99 25.75
CA ILE A 136 20.77 -11.74 24.64
C ILE A 136 22.07 -11.15 25.18
N VAL A 137 23.18 -11.79 24.85
CA VAL A 137 24.53 -11.46 25.32
C VAL A 137 25.49 -11.52 24.14
N GLN A 138 26.70 -10.99 24.30
CA GLN A 138 27.78 -11.31 23.38
C GLN A 138 28.46 -12.62 23.77
N VAL A 139 28.67 -13.51 22.81
CA VAL A 139 29.30 -14.84 22.98
C VAL A 139 30.37 -15.12 21.94
N ASN A 140 31.16 -16.16 22.16
CA ASN A 140 32.09 -16.68 21.16
C ASN A 140 31.35 -17.30 19.95
N GLY A 141 32.04 -17.37 18.79
CA GLY A 141 31.41 -17.80 17.53
C GLY A 141 31.06 -19.29 17.40
N HIS A 142 31.35 -20.12 18.41
CA HIS A 142 31.05 -21.57 18.39
C HIS A 142 29.65 -21.91 18.89
N TYR A 143 28.94 -20.96 19.50
CA TYR A 143 27.58 -21.15 20.00
C TYR A 143 26.59 -21.31 18.85
N SER A 144 25.60 -22.18 19.01
CA SER A 144 24.58 -22.40 17.97
C SER A 144 23.64 -21.19 17.82
N SER A 145 23.51 -20.38 18.87
CA SER A 145 22.66 -19.19 18.91
C SER A 145 23.18 -17.97 18.16
N VAL A 146 24.38 -18.01 17.55
CA VAL A 146 24.98 -16.84 16.87
C VAL A 146 24.50 -16.61 15.44
N GLN A 147 23.60 -17.47 14.96
CA GLN A 147 23.02 -17.37 13.62
C GLN A 147 21.61 -16.76 13.67
N TRP A 148 21.39 -15.77 12.80
CA TRP A 148 20.17 -14.98 12.75
C TRP A 148 19.66 -14.88 11.31
N LEU A 149 18.34 -14.98 11.14
CA LEU A 149 17.64 -14.62 9.91
C LEU A 149 17.15 -13.17 10.05
N ILE A 150 17.53 -12.33 9.10
CA ILE A 150 17.03 -10.96 9.01
C ILE A 150 15.99 -10.93 7.92
N GLU A 151 14.74 -10.75 8.34
CA GLU A 151 13.56 -10.86 7.50
C GLU A 151 12.80 -9.54 7.55
N LYS A 152 12.22 -9.12 6.42
CA LYS A 152 11.31 -7.97 6.43
C LYS A 152 10.17 -8.25 7.42
N VAL A 153 9.77 -7.27 8.22
CA VAL A 153 8.61 -7.44 9.12
C VAL A 153 7.42 -7.88 8.29
N PHE A 154 6.99 -9.13 8.44
CA PHE A 154 5.69 -9.57 8.01
C PHE A 154 4.72 -9.03 9.05
N GLN A 155 4.05 -7.92 8.77
CA GLN A 155 3.02 -7.41 9.67
C GLN A 155 1.79 -8.32 9.53
N PRO A 156 1.47 -9.20 10.49
CA PRO A 156 0.11 -9.72 10.57
C PRO A 156 -0.73 -8.54 11.06
N SER A 157 -1.82 -8.23 10.38
CA SER A 157 -2.67 -7.10 10.71
C SER A 157 -3.24 -7.23 12.14
N THR A 158 -2.57 -6.65 13.14
CA THR A 158 -3.05 -6.55 14.53
C THR A 158 -3.07 -5.10 14.99
N GLN A 159 -3.86 -4.30 14.29
CA GLN A 159 -4.82 -3.39 14.92
C GLN A 159 -6.18 -3.87 14.40
N SER A 160 -7.24 -3.73 15.18
CA SER A 160 -8.61 -3.70 14.63
C SER A 160 -8.56 -3.01 13.28
N GLN A 161 -8.80 -3.74 12.18
CA GLN A 161 -8.56 -3.26 10.82
C GLN A 161 -9.42 -2.03 10.53
N GLN A 162 -8.95 -0.84 10.89
CA GLN A 162 -8.97 0.23 9.91
C GLN A 162 -7.96 -0.20 8.87
N LEU A 163 -8.47 -0.56 7.70
CA LEU A 163 -7.64 -0.93 6.57
C LEU A 163 -6.57 0.14 6.39
N ILE A 164 -5.30 -0.23 6.49
CA ILE A 164 -4.22 0.66 6.04
C ILE A 164 -4.32 0.64 4.53
N VAL A 165 -5.12 1.56 4.03
CA VAL A 165 -5.35 1.74 2.62
C VAL A 165 -4.15 2.49 2.09
N SER A 166 -3.26 1.78 1.38
CA SER A 166 -2.13 2.41 0.70
C SER A 166 -2.70 3.35 -0.36
N LEU A 167 -2.66 4.65 -0.09
CA LEU A 167 -3.17 5.65 -1.02
C LEU A 167 -2.42 5.54 -2.35
N PRO A 168 -3.08 5.81 -3.49
CA PRO A 168 -2.40 5.76 -4.77
C PRO A 168 -1.19 6.70 -4.76
N SER A 169 -0.04 6.20 -5.19
CA SER A 169 1.25 6.91 -5.09
C SER A 169 1.27 8.26 -5.82
N TYR A 170 0.37 8.44 -6.78
CA TYR A 170 0.20 9.67 -7.54
C TYR A 170 -0.66 10.75 -6.83
N TRP A 171 -1.18 10.48 -5.63
CA TRP A 171 -1.93 11.48 -4.84
C TRP A 171 -1.00 12.56 -4.27
N LYS A 172 -1.39 13.83 -4.40
CA LYS A 172 -0.58 14.99 -3.97
C LYS A 172 -0.52 15.10 -2.45
N ASN A 173 -1.61 14.74 -1.77
CA ASN A 173 -1.71 14.77 -0.31
C ASN A 173 -1.78 13.35 0.26
N ASN A 174 -0.63 12.69 0.37
CA ASN A 174 -0.50 11.31 0.85
C ASN A 174 -0.04 11.21 2.33
N THR A 175 -0.05 12.32 3.09
CA THR A 175 0.37 12.38 4.49
C THR A 175 -0.77 12.79 5.44
N PHE A 176 -0.81 12.12 6.60
CA PHE A 176 -1.77 12.39 7.68
C PHE A 176 -1.32 13.61 8.50
N LEU A 177 -1.98 14.75 8.29
CA LEU A 177 -1.96 15.85 9.25
C LEU A 177 -3.39 16.03 9.77
N SER A 178 -3.56 16.07 11.09
CA SER A 178 -4.85 16.02 11.81
C SER A 178 -5.83 17.18 11.55
N PHE A 179 -5.54 18.05 10.57
CA PHE A 179 -6.27 19.28 10.26
C PHE A 179 -6.59 19.44 8.76
N THR A 180 -6.48 18.37 7.97
CA THR A 180 -6.68 18.41 6.52
C THR A 180 -8.15 18.29 6.08
N SER A 181 -8.48 18.86 4.92
CA SER A 181 -9.79 18.71 4.28
C SER A 181 -10.11 17.22 4.03
N ARG A 182 -11.38 16.83 4.21
CA ARG A 182 -11.85 15.43 4.05
C ARG A 182 -11.62 14.85 2.65
N TYR A 183 -11.54 15.72 1.65
CA TYR A 183 -11.19 15.39 0.27
C TYR A 183 -10.56 16.62 -0.41
N TYR A 184 -9.88 16.36 -1.53
CA TYR A 184 -9.31 17.39 -2.38
C TYR A 184 -9.75 17.18 -3.82
N VAL A 185 -10.07 18.27 -4.51
CA VAL A 185 -10.22 18.31 -5.97
C VAL A 185 -9.02 19.07 -6.50
N ILE A 186 -8.15 18.36 -7.21
CA ILE A 186 -6.88 18.90 -7.69
C ILE A 186 -6.98 19.08 -9.19
N ASP A 187 -6.78 20.31 -9.67
CA ASP A 187 -6.61 20.56 -11.11
C ASP A 187 -5.33 19.87 -11.58
N VAL A 188 -5.51 18.93 -12.50
CA VAL A 188 -4.47 18.08 -13.06
C VAL A 188 -4.35 18.29 -14.58
N SER A 189 -5.02 19.31 -15.11
CA SER A 189 -5.15 19.58 -16.54
C SER A 189 -3.79 19.70 -17.23
N GLN A 190 -2.82 20.36 -16.60
CA GLN A 190 -1.50 20.58 -17.18
C GLN A 190 -0.77 19.28 -17.56
N TYR A 191 -1.06 18.15 -16.90
CA TYR A 191 -0.35 16.89 -17.11
C TYR A 191 -1.25 15.71 -17.54
N LEU A 192 -2.56 15.74 -17.26
CA LEU A 192 -3.48 14.66 -17.63
C LEU A 192 -4.46 15.00 -18.76
N LYS A 193 -4.56 16.26 -19.21
CA LYS A 193 -5.55 16.63 -20.24
C LYS A 193 -5.41 15.81 -21.51
N ASP A 194 -4.21 15.73 -22.08
CA ASP A 194 -3.98 14.99 -23.33
C ASP A 194 -4.12 13.47 -23.13
N ILE A 195 -3.69 12.96 -21.98
CA ILE A 195 -3.84 11.55 -21.61
C ILE A 195 -5.32 11.18 -21.53
N VAL A 196 -6.13 11.97 -20.81
CA VAL A 196 -7.56 11.73 -20.67
C VAL A 196 -8.29 11.92 -21.99
N GLN A 197 -7.87 12.86 -22.84
CA GLN A 197 -8.39 13.01 -24.19
C GLN A 197 -8.15 11.75 -25.04
N GLU A 198 -6.98 11.13 -24.91
CA GLU A 198 -6.67 9.87 -25.60
C GLU A 198 -7.54 8.71 -25.09
N ILE A 199 -7.68 8.54 -23.77
CA ILE A 199 -8.60 7.55 -23.16
C ILE A 199 -10.03 7.79 -23.69
N MET A 200 -10.48 9.05 -23.71
CA MET A 200 -11.81 9.43 -24.19
C MET A 200 -11.99 9.09 -25.67
N ASN A 201 -11.01 9.37 -26.52
CA ASN A 201 -11.04 9.01 -27.94
C ASN A 201 -11.11 7.49 -28.15
N SER A 202 -10.28 6.72 -27.45
CA SER A 202 -10.25 5.26 -27.56
C SER A 202 -11.52 4.58 -27.06
N THR A 203 -12.22 5.20 -26.10
CA THR A 203 -13.45 4.68 -25.50
C THR A 203 -14.72 5.32 -26.06
N CYS A 204 -14.64 6.13 -27.12
CA CYS A 204 -15.81 6.79 -27.71
C CYS A 204 -16.40 5.96 -28.86
N ASN A 205 -17.67 5.59 -28.76
CA ASN A 205 -18.43 5.11 -29.91
C ASN A 205 -19.14 6.29 -30.58
N THR A 206 -18.48 6.90 -31.57
CA THR A 206 -18.95 8.11 -32.27
C THR A 206 -20.35 7.98 -32.87
N ARG A 207 -20.80 6.76 -33.21
CA ARG A 207 -22.16 6.50 -33.74
C ARG A 207 -23.28 6.76 -32.73
N THR A 208 -22.94 6.90 -31.46
CA THR A 208 -23.91 7.05 -30.36
C THR A 208 -23.95 8.46 -29.76
N LEU A 209 -23.06 9.35 -30.21
CA LEU A 209 -23.05 10.74 -29.78
C LEU A 209 -24.32 11.45 -30.28
N GLY A 210 -24.90 12.30 -29.44
CA GLY A 210 -26.05 13.14 -29.83
C GLY A 210 -27.39 12.43 -30.04
N SER A 211 -27.45 11.10 -29.93
CA SER A 211 -28.58 10.29 -30.39
C SER A 211 -28.99 9.14 -29.45
N GLY A 212 -28.51 9.16 -28.20
CA GLY A 212 -28.77 8.10 -27.23
C GLY A 212 -30.20 8.08 -26.66
N ARG A 213 -30.68 6.89 -26.28
CA ARG A 213 -31.98 6.71 -25.57
C ARG A 213 -32.08 7.58 -24.32
N ASP A 214 -30.98 7.67 -23.58
CA ASP A 214 -30.95 8.31 -22.26
C ASP A 214 -30.60 9.80 -22.36
N GLN A 215 -30.41 10.32 -23.57
CA GLN A 215 -30.03 11.71 -23.80
C GLN A 215 -31.20 12.66 -23.62
N ILE A 216 -31.10 13.51 -22.61
CA ILE A 216 -32.14 14.50 -22.27
C ILE A 216 -32.20 15.60 -23.33
N GLN A 217 -31.03 16.12 -23.74
CA GLN A 217 -30.92 17.17 -24.75
C GLN A 217 -30.20 16.63 -25.98
N LYS A 218 -30.95 16.40 -27.05
CA LYS A 218 -30.37 16.02 -28.35
C LYS A 218 -29.53 17.18 -28.86
N ALA A 219 -28.27 16.90 -29.18
CA ALA A 219 -27.36 17.85 -29.78
C ALA A 219 -26.57 17.16 -30.91
N PHE A 220 -26.08 17.93 -31.87
CA PHE A 220 -25.28 17.41 -32.98
C PHE A 220 -23.80 17.66 -32.71
N TYR A 221 -23.07 16.60 -32.36
CA TYR A 221 -21.63 16.63 -32.14
C TYR A 221 -21.03 15.28 -32.55
N SER A 222 -19.79 15.31 -33.01
CA SER A 222 -19.08 14.13 -33.53
C SER A 222 -17.89 13.72 -32.67
N LYS A 223 -17.54 14.53 -31.66
CA LYS A 223 -16.41 14.34 -30.76
C LYS A 223 -16.70 14.90 -29.38
N LEU A 224 -16.02 14.33 -28.38
CA LEU A 224 -15.93 14.85 -27.03
C LEU A 224 -14.53 15.44 -26.85
N ILE A 225 -14.45 16.68 -26.39
CA ILE A 225 -13.20 17.42 -26.21
C ILE A 225 -13.01 17.72 -24.73
N VAL A 226 -11.89 17.28 -24.17
CA VAL A 226 -11.54 17.51 -22.77
C VAL A 226 -11.11 18.97 -22.61
N SER A 227 -11.88 19.75 -21.84
CA SER A 227 -11.54 21.13 -21.51
C SER A 227 -10.57 21.22 -20.33
N SER A 228 -10.85 20.47 -19.26
CA SER A 228 -10.07 20.38 -18.02
C SER A 228 -10.15 18.98 -17.40
N VAL A 229 -9.20 18.65 -16.52
CA VAL A 229 -9.19 17.40 -15.76
C VAL A 229 -8.95 17.72 -14.29
N HIS A 230 -9.81 17.18 -13.43
CA HIS A 230 -9.70 17.32 -11.98
C HIS A 230 -9.61 15.93 -11.34
N ARG A 231 -8.58 15.70 -10.53
CA ARG A 231 -8.43 14.47 -9.75
C ARG A 231 -9.07 14.65 -8.38
N VAL A 232 -9.93 13.71 -8.02
CA VAL A 232 -10.53 13.64 -6.68
C VAL A 232 -9.66 12.75 -5.80
N GLU A 233 -9.13 13.33 -4.72
CA GLU A 233 -8.37 12.64 -3.69
C GLU A 233 -9.22 12.62 -2.42
N ASN A 234 -9.99 11.54 -2.24
CA ASN A 234 -10.89 11.37 -1.08
C ASN A 234 -10.50 10.12 -0.28
N TYR A 235 -9.82 10.34 0.85
CA TYR A 235 -9.27 9.27 1.68
C TYR A 235 -10.36 8.31 2.19
N SER A 236 -11.49 8.86 2.65
CA SER A 236 -12.56 8.05 3.23
C SER A 236 -13.20 7.12 2.19
N LEU A 237 -13.44 7.64 0.98
CA LEU A 237 -13.96 6.85 -0.13
C LEU A 237 -12.96 5.80 -0.60
N PHE A 238 -11.69 6.18 -0.75
CA PHE A 238 -10.66 5.22 -1.15
C PHE A 238 -10.45 4.13 -0.08
N SER A 239 -10.60 4.49 1.20
CA SER A 239 -10.54 3.53 2.30
C SER A 239 -11.67 2.51 2.24
N SER A 240 -12.89 3.00 1.98
CA SER A 240 -14.07 2.17 1.78
C SER A 240 -13.96 1.29 0.53
N PHE A 241 -13.36 1.81 -0.54
CA PHE A 241 -13.07 1.06 -1.76
C PHE A 241 -12.13 -0.11 -1.49
N ALA A 242 -10.97 0.12 -0.84
CA ALA A 242 -10.04 -0.96 -0.52
C ALA A 242 -10.60 -1.96 0.51
N ALA A 243 -11.46 -1.51 1.44
CA ALA A 243 -12.28 -2.40 2.28
C ALA A 243 -13.06 -3.41 1.44
N ARG A 244 -13.75 -2.88 0.42
CA ARG A 244 -14.59 -3.68 -0.47
C ARG A 244 -13.76 -4.63 -1.31
N VAL A 245 -12.61 -4.20 -1.82
CA VAL A 245 -11.68 -5.08 -2.57
C VAL A 245 -11.26 -6.28 -1.72
N ASN A 246 -10.86 -6.06 -0.46
CA ASN A 246 -10.47 -7.14 0.46
C ASN A 246 -11.64 -8.07 0.79
N HIS A 247 -12.85 -7.52 0.98
CA HIS A 247 -14.04 -8.34 1.19
C HIS A 247 -14.33 -9.22 -0.03
N LEU A 248 -14.27 -8.68 -1.24
CA LEU A 248 -14.46 -9.44 -2.47
C LEU A 248 -13.37 -10.51 -2.66
N GLN A 249 -12.13 -10.24 -2.25
CA GLN A 249 -11.04 -11.24 -2.28
C GLN A 249 -11.31 -12.43 -1.35
N SER A 250 -11.96 -12.21 -0.21
CA SER A 250 -12.26 -13.28 0.75
C SER A 250 -13.25 -14.33 0.26
N TYR A 251 -14.03 -14.04 -0.80
CA TYR A 251 -14.96 -15.01 -1.39
C TYR A 251 -14.24 -16.17 -2.10
N GLN A 252 -12.94 -16.04 -2.39
CA GLN A 252 -12.13 -17.08 -3.04
C GLN A 252 -12.71 -17.58 -4.39
N ASP A 253 -13.49 -16.73 -5.05
CA ASP A 253 -14.09 -17.02 -6.34
C ASP A 253 -13.02 -17.34 -7.40
N PRO A 254 -13.33 -18.24 -8.36
CA PRO A 254 -12.43 -18.52 -9.48
C PRO A 254 -12.18 -17.25 -10.31
N PRO A 255 -10.99 -17.09 -10.89
CA PRO A 255 -10.68 -15.92 -11.71
C PRO A 255 -11.54 -15.93 -12.98
N ASN A 256 -12.29 -14.85 -13.22
CA ASN A 256 -12.98 -14.58 -14.48
C ASN A 256 -12.62 -13.18 -14.95
N TYR A 257 -11.76 -13.07 -15.96
CA TYR A 257 -11.27 -11.78 -16.44
C TYR A 257 -12.32 -11.07 -17.30
N ILE A 258 -12.55 -9.78 -17.02
CA ILE A 258 -13.47 -8.92 -17.76
C ILE A 258 -12.65 -7.91 -18.54
N GLN A 259 -12.73 -7.97 -19.86
CA GLN A 259 -12.13 -6.98 -20.75
C GLN A 259 -13.06 -5.77 -20.90
N VAL A 260 -12.51 -4.56 -20.87
CA VAL A 260 -13.25 -3.30 -21.09
C VAL A 260 -12.52 -2.39 -22.08
N LYS A 261 -13.22 -1.45 -22.72
CA LYS A 261 -12.61 -0.53 -23.70
C LYS A 261 -11.40 0.27 -23.21
N THR A 262 -11.29 0.62 -21.93
CA THR A 262 -10.10 1.31 -21.42
C THR A 262 -8.82 0.46 -21.47
N GLU A 263 -8.94 -0.86 -21.69
CA GLU A 263 -7.80 -1.77 -21.85
C GLU A 263 -7.41 -1.98 -23.32
N GLU A 264 -8.20 -1.48 -24.26
CA GLU A 264 -7.93 -1.55 -25.70
C GLU A 264 -7.12 -0.33 -26.21
N ILE A 265 -6.69 0.55 -25.31
CA ILE A 265 -5.87 1.72 -25.63
C ILE A 265 -4.53 1.25 -26.24
N PRO A 266 -4.04 1.88 -27.33
CA PRO A 266 -2.80 1.48 -27.99
C PRO A 266 -1.63 1.40 -27.01
N LYS A 267 -0.89 0.29 -27.00
CA LYS A 267 0.23 0.05 -26.06
C LYS A 267 1.37 1.07 -26.18
N SER A 268 1.48 1.76 -27.32
CA SER A 268 2.47 2.82 -27.56
C SER A 268 2.06 4.19 -27.02
N SER A 269 0.85 4.33 -26.46
CA SER A 269 0.32 5.60 -26.00
C SER A 269 0.76 6.00 -24.59
N THR A 270 0.73 7.30 -24.31
CA THR A 270 0.93 7.81 -22.95
C THR A 270 -0.23 7.45 -22.04
N ALA A 271 -1.45 7.33 -22.59
CA ALA A 271 -2.61 6.83 -21.86
C ALA A 271 -2.46 5.39 -21.37
N PHE A 272 -1.90 4.49 -22.19
CA PHE A 272 -1.62 3.12 -21.79
C PHE A 272 -0.60 3.05 -20.65
N GLU A 273 0.50 3.82 -20.74
CA GLU A 273 1.49 3.88 -19.67
C GLU A 273 0.92 4.47 -18.38
N TRP A 274 0.05 5.49 -18.47
CA TRP A 274 -0.65 6.03 -17.29
C TRP A 274 -1.56 4.97 -16.65
N MET A 275 -2.36 4.25 -17.43
CA MET A 275 -3.24 3.17 -16.96
C MET A 275 -2.43 2.07 -16.26
N LYS A 276 -1.32 1.64 -16.85
CA LYS A 276 -0.43 0.62 -16.28
C LYS A 276 0.16 1.06 -14.93
N ASN A 277 0.53 2.33 -14.81
CA ASN A 277 1.15 2.88 -13.59
C ASN A 277 0.12 3.34 -12.53
N SER A 278 -1.18 3.22 -12.80
CA SER A 278 -2.25 3.60 -11.86
C SER A 278 -2.49 2.58 -10.74
N GLY A 279 -1.84 1.42 -10.79
CA GLY A 279 -1.87 0.41 -9.73
C GLY A 279 -3.21 -0.31 -9.59
N LEU A 280 -3.91 -0.57 -10.71
CA LEU A 280 -5.13 -1.39 -10.73
C LEU A 280 -4.83 -2.83 -10.32
N ASN A 281 -5.69 -3.40 -9.47
CA ASN A 281 -5.63 -4.82 -9.15
C ASN A 281 -6.31 -5.66 -10.24
N SER A 282 -5.50 -6.20 -11.17
CA SER A 282 -5.99 -7.06 -12.25
C SER A 282 -6.71 -8.32 -11.75
N ASP A 283 -6.29 -8.85 -10.60
CA ASP A 283 -6.85 -10.10 -10.04
C ASP A 283 -8.29 -9.92 -9.51
N MET A 284 -8.72 -8.67 -9.34
CA MET A 284 -10.06 -8.29 -8.87
C MET A 284 -10.90 -7.59 -9.93
N ASN A 285 -10.47 -7.62 -11.19
CA ASN A 285 -11.05 -6.83 -12.27
C ASN A 285 -11.24 -5.37 -11.84
N GLU A 286 -10.21 -4.75 -11.26
CA GLU A 286 -10.22 -3.32 -11.08
C GLU A 286 -10.00 -2.63 -12.43
N LYS A 287 -10.93 -1.76 -12.81
CA LYS A 287 -10.97 -1.09 -14.11
C LYS A 287 -11.23 0.40 -13.94
N TYR A 288 -10.89 1.18 -14.95
CA TYR A 288 -11.45 2.52 -15.09
C TYR A 288 -12.69 2.47 -15.96
N LEU A 289 -13.79 3.05 -15.50
CA LEU A 289 -15.04 3.12 -16.24
C LEU A 289 -15.65 4.52 -16.14
N TRP A 290 -16.45 4.88 -17.11
CA TRP A 290 -17.07 6.19 -17.20
C TRP A 290 -18.40 6.24 -16.47
N HIS A 291 -18.66 7.32 -15.73
CA HIS A 291 -19.95 7.62 -15.14
C HIS A 291 -20.40 9.02 -15.57
N GLY A 292 -21.56 9.10 -16.20
CA GLY A 292 -22.19 10.36 -16.58
C GLY A 292 -23.21 10.77 -15.55
N THR A 293 -23.25 12.07 -15.23
CA THR A 293 -24.18 12.63 -14.26
C THR A 293 -24.45 14.10 -14.58
N LYS A 294 -25.44 14.68 -13.91
CA LYS A 294 -25.76 16.11 -14.04
C LYS A 294 -24.86 16.96 -13.12
N PRO A 295 -24.58 18.24 -13.48
CA PRO A 295 -23.72 19.12 -12.70
C PRO A 295 -24.09 19.21 -11.21
N GLU A 296 -25.38 19.23 -10.89
CA GLU A 296 -25.87 19.34 -9.51
C GLU A 296 -25.49 18.15 -8.61
N TYR A 297 -25.11 17.00 -9.19
CA TYR A 297 -24.71 15.81 -8.44
C TYR A 297 -23.20 15.62 -8.36
N VAL A 298 -22.41 16.36 -9.15
CA VAL A 298 -20.94 16.18 -9.21
C VAL A 298 -20.33 16.37 -7.83
N GLN A 299 -20.64 17.48 -7.14
CA GLN A 299 -20.08 17.76 -5.81
C GLN A 299 -20.46 16.69 -4.78
N ALA A 300 -21.72 16.25 -4.79
CA ALA A 300 -22.18 15.22 -3.86
C ALA A 300 -21.44 13.88 -4.09
N ILE A 301 -21.25 13.49 -5.36
CA ILE A 301 -20.54 12.25 -5.71
C ILE A 301 -19.05 12.35 -5.36
N THR A 302 -18.39 13.49 -5.57
CA THR A 302 -16.96 13.64 -5.26
C THR A 302 -16.69 13.68 -3.76
N GLU A 303 -17.58 14.28 -2.96
CA GLU A 303 -17.42 14.35 -1.50
C GLU A 303 -17.87 13.06 -0.79
N HIS A 304 -19.01 12.49 -1.18
CA HIS A 304 -19.67 11.40 -0.45
C HIS A 304 -19.67 10.06 -1.18
N GLY A 305 -19.19 10.02 -2.42
CA GLY A 305 -19.21 8.83 -3.26
C GLY A 305 -20.58 8.63 -3.92
N SER A 306 -20.65 7.61 -4.77
CA SER A 306 -21.90 7.17 -5.36
C SER A 306 -22.73 6.40 -4.34
N ASP A 307 -24.00 6.74 -4.19
CA ASP A 307 -24.93 6.12 -3.24
C ASP A 307 -26.15 5.56 -3.98
N GLU A 308 -26.30 4.24 -3.95
CA GLU A 308 -27.38 3.53 -4.64
C GLU A 308 -28.75 3.82 -4.04
N ARG A 309 -28.83 4.32 -2.80
CA ARG A 309 -30.10 4.62 -2.11
C ARG A 309 -30.82 5.82 -2.72
N VAL A 310 -30.07 6.71 -3.36
CA VAL A 310 -30.57 7.89 -4.06
C VAL A 310 -30.58 7.72 -5.58
N ALA A 311 -30.21 6.52 -6.07
CA ALA A 311 -30.23 6.23 -7.50
C ALA A 311 -31.66 6.18 -8.06
N SER A 312 -31.81 6.56 -9.33
CA SER A 312 -33.11 6.51 -10.01
C SER A 312 -33.65 5.07 -10.04
N LEU A 313 -34.91 4.90 -9.63
CA LEU A 313 -35.62 3.62 -9.74
C LEU A 313 -35.90 3.22 -11.19
N SER A 314 -35.83 4.17 -12.13
CA SER A 314 -36.16 3.96 -13.54
C SER A 314 -34.97 3.49 -14.40
N GLY A 315 -33.87 3.08 -13.78
CA GLY A 315 -32.72 2.52 -14.49
C GLY A 315 -33.08 1.25 -15.25
N LEU A 316 -32.37 0.97 -16.35
CA LEU A 316 -32.62 -0.20 -17.21
C LEU A 316 -32.57 -1.53 -16.45
N PHE A 317 -31.75 -1.58 -15.40
CA PHE A 317 -31.57 -2.75 -14.54
C PHE A 317 -31.99 -2.46 -13.08
N GLY A 318 -32.85 -1.46 -12.88
CA GLY A 318 -33.34 -1.02 -11.57
C GLY A 318 -32.50 0.09 -10.95
N ALA A 319 -32.71 0.31 -9.65
CA ALA A 319 -31.96 1.32 -8.90
C ALA A 319 -30.52 0.85 -8.68
N GLY A 320 -29.54 1.65 -9.11
CA GLY A 320 -28.14 1.29 -8.96
C GLY A 320 -27.20 2.36 -9.49
N ILE A 321 -25.91 2.12 -9.29
CA ILE A 321 -24.84 2.95 -9.80
C ILE A 321 -24.36 2.33 -11.10
N TYR A 322 -24.40 3.10 -12.19
CA TYR A 322 -24.09 2.61 -13.52
C TYR A 322 -22.75 3.16 -14.00
N PHE A 323 -21.91 2.28 -14.53
CA PHE A 323 -20.66 2.64 -15.18
C PHE A 323 -20.65 2.07 -16.59
N ALA A 324 -19.95 2.73 -17.51
CA ALA A 324 -19.84 2.31 -18.90
C ALA A 324 -18.38 2.24 -19.34
N GLU A 325 -18.04 1.23 -20.13
CA GLU A 325 -16.74 1.16 -20.81
C GLU A 325 -16.61 2.23 -21.92
N TYR A 326 -17.74 2.64 -22.52
CA TYR A 326 -17.78 3.70 -23.52
C TYR A 326 -18.13 5.05 -22.90
N CYS A 327 -17.27 6.05 -23.09
CA CYS A 327 -17.55 7.42 -22.63
C CYS A 327 -18.81 8.00 -23.28
N SER A 328 -19.07 7.67 -24.56
CA SER A 328 -20.24 8.12 -25.31
C SER A 328 -21.57 7.57 -24.78
N LYS A 329 -21.54 6.49 -23.98
CA LYS A 329 -22.72 6.01 -23.28
C LYS A 329 -23.02 6.88 -22.05
N SER A 330 -21.98 7.21 -21.30
CA SER A 330 -22.08 8.05 -20.09
C SER A 330 -22.40 9.50 -20.43
N ASP A 331 -21.87 10.03 -21.53
CA ASP A 331 -22.19 11.35 -22.10
C ASP A 331 -23.71 11.61 -22.22
N GLN A 332 -24.51 10.59 -22.51
CA GLN A 332 -25.97 10.70 -22.62
C GLN A 332 -26.64 11.19 -21.32
N TYR A 333 -25.98 11.01 -20.18
CA TYR A 333 -26.48 11.41 -18.86
C TYR A 333 -25.98 12.78 -18.41
N CYS A 334 -25.06 13.38 -19.16
CA CYS A 334 -24.47 14.67 -18.83
C CYS A 334 -25.34 15.82 -19.36
N THR A 335 -25.38 16.91 -18.62
CA THR A 335 -25.99 18.18 -19.02
C THR A 335 -24.99 19.32 -18.81
N PRO A 336 -25.08 20.43 -19.58
CA PRO A 336 -24.14 21.52 -19.43
C PRO A 336 -24.30 22.21 -18.07
N ASP A 337 -23.19 22.67 -17.51
CA ASP A 337 -23.18 23.59 -16.36
C ASP A 337 -23.41 25.06 -16.81
N SER A 338 -23.27 26.00 -15.89
CA SER A 338 -23.43 27.45 -16.19
C SER A 338 -22.39 28.00 -17.18
N ASN A 339 -21.28 27.30 -17.38
CA ASN A 339 -20.22 27.65 -18.33
C ASN A 339 -20.36 26.88 -19.66
N ASN A 340 -21.46 26.13 -19.84
CA ASN A 340 -21.68 25.25 -20.98
C ASN A 340 -20.64 24.10 -21.09
N GLU A 341 -20.08 23.69 -19.95
CA GLU A 341 -19.16 22.56 -19.82
C GLU A 341 -19.91 21.30 -19.38
N PHE A 342 -19.46 20.13 -19.85
CA PHE A 342 -20.05 18.83 -19.52
C PHE A 342 -19.09 18.03 -18.65
N THR A 343 -19.56 17.59 -17.48
CA THR A 343 -18.74 16.79 -16.56
C THR A 343 -19.04 15.31 -16.70
N ILE A 344 -18.00 14.51 -16.91
CA ILE A 344 -18.03 13.06 -16.88
C ILE A 344 -16.96 12.56 -15.89
N LEU A 345 -17.27 11.52 -15.11
CA LEU A 345 -16.35 10.95 -14.14
C LEU A 345 -15.66 9.71 -14.73
N LEU A 346 -14.34 9.65 -14.64
CA LEU A 346 -13.56 8.44 -14.88
C LEU A 346 -13.27 7.77 -13.53
N CYS A 347 -13.97 6.70 -13.23
CA CYS A 347 -13.99 6.08 -11.91
C CYS A 347 -13.16 4.81 -11.88
N ARG A 348 -12.37 4.60 -10.82
CA ARG A 348 -11.77 3.31 -10.49
C ARG A 348 -12.85 2.43 -9.87
N VAL A 349 -13.16 1.31 -10.51
CA VAL A 349 -14.24 0.40 -10.14
C VAL A 349 -13.69 -1.00 -9.96
N VAL A 350 -14.05 -1.66 -8.86
CA VAL A 350 -13.77 -3.08 -8.64
C VAL A 350 -14.99 -3.89 -9.09
N LEU A 351 -14.84 -4.69 -10.15
CA LEU A 351 -15.92 -5.52 -10.67
C LEU A 351 -16.03 -6.86 -9.93
N GLY A 352 -15.00 -7.25 -9.17
CA GLY A 352 -14.95 -8.55 -8.52
C GLY A 352 -14.70 -9.68 -9.52
N LYS A 353 -14.88 -10.92 -9.10
CA LYS A 353 -14.63 -12.11 -9.92
C LYS A 353 -15.91 -12.76 -10.46
N GLN A 354 -17.07 -12.44 -9.88
CA GLN A 354 -18.36 -12.91 -10.37
C GLN A 354 -18.97 -11.87 -11.32
N THR A 355 -19.42 -12.34 -12.48
CA THR A 355 -20.18 -11.52 -13.44
C THR A 355 -21.55 -12.10 -13.66
N TYR A 356 -22.54 -11.22 -13.73
CA TYR A 356 -23.90 -11.58 -14.12
C TYR A 356 -24.25 -10.85 -15.41
N PHE A 357 -24.39 -11.62 -16.50
CA PHE A 357 -24.86 -11.10 -17.76
C PHE A 357 -26.38 -11.27 -17.82
N THR A 358 -27.10 -10.14 -17.92
CA THR A 358 -28.56 -10.17 -18.13
C THR A 358 -28.89 -9.80 -19.58
N PRO A 359 -29.64 -10.64 -20.30
CA PRO A 359 -30.12 -10.31 -21.64
C PRO A 359 -31.31 -9.35 -21.62
N ASN A 360 -31.97 -9.17 -20.46
CA ASN A 360 -33.20 -8.40 -20.31
C ASN A 360 -33.04 -7.26 -19.30
N GLY A 361 -33.77 -6.17 -19.52
CA GLY A 361 -33.94 -5.12 -18.52
C GLY A 361 -34.58 -5.68 -17.25
N MET A 362 -34.09 -5.25 -16.09
CA MET A 362 -34.62 -5.67 -14.79
C MET A 362 -35.40 -4.50 -14.19
N THR A 363 -36.72 -4.61 -14.09
CA THR A 363 -37.57 -3.58 -13.50
C THR A 363 -37.87 -3.89 -12.03
N ASN A 364 -37.86 -2.85 -11.19
CA ASN A 364 -38.38 -2.85 -9.81
C ASN A 364 -37.77 -3.87 -8.82
N LYS A 365 -36.56 -4.38 -9.04
CA LYS A 365 -35.85 -5.21 -8.06
C LYS A 365 -34.64 -4.46 -7.52
N LYS A 366 -34.64 -4.15 -6.22
CA LYS A 366 -33.39 -3.89 -5.51
C LYS A 366 -32.68 -5.24 -5.36
N THR A 367 -31.41 -5.32 -5.75
CA THR A 367 -30.60 -6.49 -5.41
C THR A 367 -30.55 -6.65 -3.88
N PRO A 368 -30.54 -7.88 -3.34
CA PRO A 368 -30.36 -8.09 -1.91
C PRO A 368 -29.11 -7.34 -1.42
N ARG A 369 -29.17 -6.78 -0.21
CA ARG A 369 -27.98 -6.18 0.42
C ARG A 369 -26.99 -7.32 0.68
N ASN A 370 -25.90 -7.36 -0.08
CA ASN A 370 -24.73 -8.20 0.20
C ASN A 370 -23.81 -7.51 1.19
#